data_AF-A0A7X7FMF5-F1
#
_entry.id   AF-A0A7X7FMF5-F1
#
_cell.length_a   1.000
_cell.length_b   1.000
_cell.length_c   1.000
_cell.angle_alpha   90.00
_cell.angle_beta   90.00
_cell.angle_gamma   90.00
#
_symmetry.space_group_name_H-M   'P 1'
#
loop_
_entity.id
_entity.type
_entity.pdbx_description
1 polymer ?
#
loop_
_entity_poly.entity_id
_entity_poly.type
_entity_poly.pdbx_seq_one_letter_code
_entity_poly.pdbx_strand_id
1 'polypeptide(L)'
;RDLARKHNKSFGGNLKLTTVLLLGTPADAKRDALRCIDAGGTTGFILAPGCDLPYATPEENLQAVATMVHDEYQRNVARVASQEVTPEVFDEVKLPDYTQENKVIVDVVTLDSASCAPCQYMVDAVQQAARKLPYQVVIREHKITTRSGLGHMAKLGVGQIPTICIDGEVKFPSIIPDINTLIDAIEAKAKDKKEK
;
A
#
# COMPACT_ATOMS: atom_id res chain seq x y z
N ARG A 1 -8.71 3.32 17.14
CA ARG A 1 -8.73 2.79 18.53
C ARG A 1 -9.45 3.74 19.49
N ASP A 2 -8.88 4.91 19.78
CA ASP A 2 -9.35 5.75 20.89
C ASP A 2 -10.78 6.26 20.71
N LEU A 3 -11.13 6.67 19.49
CA LEU A 3 -12.51 7.04 19.13
C LEU A 3 -13.49 5.87 19.29
N ALA A 4 -13.13 4.68 18.80
CA ALA A 4 -14.00 3.50 18.87
C ALA A 4 -14.27 3.09 20.32
N ARG A 5 -13.24 3.06 21.17
CA ARG A 5 -13.35 2.72 22.59
C ARG A 5 -14.26 3.70 23.35
N LYS A 6 -14.15 5.01 23.09
CA LYS A 6 -15.02 6.03 23.70
C LYS A 6 -16.51 5.74 23.50
N HIS A 7 -16.87 5.09 22.40
CA HIS A 7 -18.26 4.80 22.02
C HIS A 7 -18.63 3.32 22.16
N ASN A 8 -17.84 2.51 22.89
CA ASN A 8 -18.04 1.06 23.03
C ASN A 8 -18.19 0.35 21.68
N LYS A 9 -17.38 0.75 20.69
CA LYS A 9 -17.34 0.14 19.36
C LYS A 9 -16.05 -0.66 19.17
N SER A 10 -16.17 -1.78 18.47
CA SER A 10 -15.01 -2.56 18.04
C SER A 10 -14.24 -1.84 16.93
N PHE A 11 -12.97 -2.17 16.78
CA PHE A 11 -12.11 -1.67 15.71
C PHE A 11 -11.15 -2.77 15.24
N GLY A 12 -10.80 -2.75 13.96
CA GLY A 12 -9.91 -3.72 13.33
C GLY A 12 -8.52 -3.15 13.02
N GLY A 13 -7.50 -4.00 12.97
CA GLY A 13 -6.10 -3.56 12.79
C GLY A 13 -5.36 -4.26 11.66
N ASN A 14 -4.82 -3.41 10.78
CA ASN A 14 -4.22 -3.64 9.47
C ASN A 14 -2.94 -4.50 9.50
N LEU A 15 -3.09 -5.82 9.58
CA LEU A 15 -2.00 -6.73 9.22
C LEU A 15 -1.53 -6.39 7.78
N LYS A 16 -0.22 -6.28 7.59
CA LYS A 16 0.36 -5.91 6.30
C LYS A 16 0.18 -7.03 5.28
N LEU A 17 -0.83 -6.88 4.43
CA LEU A 17 -1.23 -7.87 3.43
C LEU A 17 -0.06 -8.34 2.57
N THR A 18 0.67 -7.39 2.01
CA THR A 18 1.60 -7.72 0.95
C THR A 18 3.01 -7.96 1.44
N THR A 19 3.58 -7.00 2.17
CA THR A 19 4.97 -7.09 2.65
C THR A 19 5.16 -8.15 3.73
N VAL A 20 4.08 -8.56 4.42
CA VAL A 20 4.18 -9.53 5.52
C VAL A 20 3.46 -10.82 5.16
N LEU A 21 2.15 -10.78 4.86
CA LEU A 21 1.41 -12.03 4.67
C LEU A 21 1.72 -12.69 3.33
N LEU A 22 1.79 -11.94 2.22
CA LEU A 22 2.05 -12.51 0.89
C LEU A 22 3.54 -12.77 0.62
N LEU A 23 4.39 -11.76 0.85
CA LEU A 23 5.80 -11.80 0.43
C LEU A 23 6.79 -11.99 1.59
N GLY A 24 6.30 -11.94 2.83
CA GLY A 24 7.11 -12.13 4.02
C GLY A 24 7.24 -13.60 4.44
N THR A 25 7.97 -13.80 5.53
CA THR A 25 8.18 -15.08 6.20
C THR A 25 7.22 -15.29 7.37
N PRO A 26 7.10 -16.52 7.90
CA PRO A 26 6.34 -16.78 9.12
C PRO A 26 6.82 -15.93 10.31
N ALA A 27 8.12 -15.59 10.36
CA ALA A 27 8.66 -14.71 11.38
C ALA A 27 8.15 -13.27 11.23
N ASP A 28 8.06 -12.75 10.00
CA ASP A 28 7.48 -11.43 9.72
C ASP A 28 6.00 -11.39 10.11
N ALA A 29 5.26 -12.45 9.78
CA ALA A 29 3.84 -12.60 10.12
C ALA A 29 3.61 -12.60 11.64
N LYS A 30 4.44 -13.34 12.40
CA LYS A 30 4.40 -13.31 13.88
C LYS A 30 4.64 -11.91 14.42
N ARG A 31 5.67 -11.21 13.93
CA ARG A 31 6.03 -9.86 14.41
C ARG A 31 4.95 -8.83 14.10
N ASP A 32 4.37 -8.86 12.90
CA ASP A 32 3.30 -7.91 12.54
C ASP A 32 1.99 -8.19 13.28
N ALA A 33 1.65 -9.47 13.50
CA ALA A 33 0.52 -9.85 14.34
C ALA A 33 0.71 -9.38 15.78
N LEU A 34 1.90 -9.58 16.35
CA LEU A 34 2.23 -9.10 17.69
C LEU A 34 2.14 -7.58 17.80
N ARG A 35 2.70 -6.84 16.82
CA ARG A 35 2.56 -5.38 16.72
C ARG A 35 1.10 -4.94 16.73
N CYS A 36 0.24 -5.62 15.96
CA CYS A 36 -1.19 -5.32 15.92
C CYS A 36 -1.89 -5.61 17.25
N ILE A 37 -1.60 -6.76 17.87
CA ILE A 37 -2.16 -7.16 19.18
C ILE A 37 -1.75 -6.17 20.26
N ASP A 38 -0.48 -5.76 20.31
CA ASP A 38 0.02 -4.82 21.32
C ASP A 38 -0.59 -3.42 21.14
N ALA A 39 -0.76 -2.97 19.89
CA ALA A 39 -1.41 -1.69 19.61
C ALA A 39 -2.93 -1.70 19.88
N GLY A 40 -3.59 -2.83 19.56
CA GLY A 40 -5.03 -3.02 19.65
C GLY A 40 -5.54 -3.39 21.05
N GLY A 41 -4.73 -4.09 21.84
CA GLY A 41 -5.14 -4.66 23.12
C GLY A 41 -6.16 -5.79 22.97
N THR A 42 -6.72 -6.23 24.10
CA THR A 42 -7.57 -7.44 24.19
C THR A 42 -9.08 -7.16 24.17
N THR A 43 -9.50 -5.89 24.23
CA THR A 43 -10.92 -5.52 24.31
C THR A 43 -11.37 -4.78 23.05
N GLY A 44 -12.36 -5.34 22.36
CA GLY A 44 -12.98 -4.73 21.17
C GLY A 44 -12.07 -4.67 19.94
N PHE A 45 -10.90 -5.33 19.99
CA PHE A 45 -9.95 -5.38 18.89
C PHE A 45 -10.18 -6.61 18.01
N ILE A 46 -10.19 -6.40 16.68
CA ILE A 46 -10.27 -7.46 15.68
C ILE A 46 -8.95 -7.47 14.91
N LEU A 47 -8.17 -8.54 15.07
CA LEU A 47 -6.97 -8.74 14.24
C LEU A 47 -7.42 -9.16 12.84
N ALA A 48 -7.15 -8.34 11.83
CA ALA A 48 -7.65 -8.58 10.48
C ALA A 48 -6.63 -8.14 9.40
N PRO A 49 -6.52 -8.90 8.30
CA PRO A 49 -5.78 -8.47 7.12
C PRO A 49 -6.65 -7.45 6.35
N GLY A 50 -6.44 -6.16 6.61
CA GLY A 50 -7.09 -5.05 5.89
C GLY A 50 -8.56 -5.31 5.50
N CYS A 51 -8.86 -5.16 4.20
CA CYS A 51 -10.17 -5.44 3.61
C CYS A 51 -10.30 -6.82 2.95
N ASP A 52 -9.21 -7.57 2.78
CA ASP A 52 -9.18 -8.84 2.05
C ASP A 52 -7.91 -9.64 2.38
N LEU A 53 -7.75 -10.86 1.86
CA LEU A 53 -6.51 -11.64 1.91
C LEU A 53 -6.01 -11.95 0.48
N PRO A 54 -4.74 -11.70 0.13
CA PRO A 54 -4.22 -12.05 -1.19
C PRO A 54 -4.36 -13.55 -1.46
N TYR A 55 -4.86 -13.90 -2.64
CA TYR A 55 -5.13 -15.30 -3.02
C TYR A 55 -3.95 -16.25 -2.81
N ALA A 56 -2.73 -15.78 -3.11
CA ALA A 56 -1.51 -16.57 -3.04
C ALA A 56 -0.77 -16.48 -1.69
N THR A 57 -1.42 -16.00 -0.62
CA THR A 57 -0.79 -15.94 0.71
C THR A 57 -0.41 -17.35 1.19
N PRO A 58 0.88 -17.58 1.54
CA PRO A 58 1.32 -18.88 2.06
C PRO A 58 0.58 -19.28 3.35
N GLU A 59 0.18 -20.55 3.43
CA GLU A 59 -0.56 -21.10 4.59
C GLU A 59 0.24 -20.96 5.90
N GLU A 60 1.55 -21.17 5.85
CA GLU A 60 2.46 -21.06 6.99
C GLU A 60 2.51 -19.63 7.59
N ASN A 61 2.33 -18.60 6.76
CA ASN A 61 2.22 -17.22 7.23
C ASN A 61 0.90 -17.00 8.00
N LEU A 62 -0.19 -17.61 7.56
CA LEU A 62 -1.48 -17.56 8.28
C LEU A 62 -1.43 -18.34 9.59
N GLN A 63 -0.82 -19.52 9.57
CA GLN A 63 -0.61 -20.33 10.77
C GLN A 63 0.23 -19.58 11.81
N ALA A 64 1.28 -18.86 11.36
CA ALA A 64 2.08 -17.99 12.21
C ALA A 64 1.25 -16.89 12.90
N VAL A 65 0.33 -16.24 12.18
CA VAL A 65 -0.62 -15.28 12.77
C VAL A 65 -1.51 -15.97 13.80
N ALA A 66 -2.07 -17.14 13.46
CA ALA A 66 -2.93 -17.91 14.37
C ALA A 66 -2.21 -18.31 15.66
N THR A 67 -0.93 -18.72 15.58
CA THR A 67 -0.11 -18.96 16.77
C THR A 67 -0.04 -17.72 17.66
N MET A 68 0.17 -16.53 17.10
CA MET A 68 0.22 -15.31 17.90
C MET A 68 -1.12 -14.95 18.56
N VAL A 69 -2.25 -15.33 17.94
CA VAL A 69 -3.58 -15.12 18.53
C VAL A 69 -3.80 -16.06 19.71
N HIS A 70 -3.49 -17.35 19.55
CA HIS A 70 -3.88 -18.39 20.50
C HIS A 70 -2.83 -18.71 21.57
N ASP A 71 -1.56 -18.37 21.35
CA ASP A 71 -0.45 -18.75 22.26
C ASP A 71 0.23 -17.51 22.86
N GLU A 72 -0.06 -17.26 24.14
CA GLU A 72 0.52 -16.15 24.90
C GLU A 72 2.03 -16.33 25.17
N TYR A 73 2.48 -17.57 25.36
CA TYR A 73 3.89 -17.86 25.57
C TYR A 73 4.69 -17.51 24.32
N GLN A 74 4.19 -17.89 23.14
CA GLN A 74 4.81 -17.54 21.87
C GLN A 74 4.85 -16.03 21.62
N ARG A 75 3.82 -15.28 22.06
CA ARG A 75 3.89 -13.80 22.04
C ARG A 75 5.02 -13.26 22.90
N ASN A 76 5.20 -13.79 24.12
CA ASN A 76 6.28 -13.36 25.01
C ASN A 76 7.66 -13.67 24.44
N VAL A 77 7.85 -14.85 23.85
CA VAL A 77 9.09 -15.22 23.16
C VAL A 77 9.37 -14.27 21.99
N ALA A 78 8.36 -14.00 21.15
CA ALA A 78 8.51 -13.11 19.99
C ALA A 78 8.87 -11.67 20.38
N ARG A 79 8.34 -11.14 21.50
CA ARG A 79 8.70 -9.81 22.03
C ARG A 79 10.18 -9.68 22.38
N VAL A 80 10.78 -10.74 22.91
CA VAL A 80 12.20 -10.76 23.29
C VAL A 80 13.10 -10.88 22.05
N ALA A 81 12.64 -11.59 21.02
CA ALA A 81 13.42 -11.82 19.80
C ALA A 81 13.38 -10.67 18.78
N SER A 82 12.47 -9.71 18.89
CA SER A 82 12.14 -8.73 17.84
C SER A 82 13.07 -7.50 17.70
N GLN A 83 14.38 -7.62 17.97
CA GLN A 83 15.30 -6.46 17.94
C GLN A 83 16.10 -6.22 16.65
N GLU A 84 15.98 -7.06 15.61
CA GLU A 84 16.74 -6.85 14.37
C GLU A 84 15.83 -6.87 13.14
N VAL A 85 15.79 -5.75 12.41
CA VAL A 85 15.19 -5.66 11.07
C VAL A 85 16.25 -5.07 10.15
N THR A 86 16.67 -5.83 9.15
CA THR A 86 17.38 -5.30 7.99
C THR A 86 16.38 -4.60 7.07
N PRO A 87 16.63 -3.34 6.66
CA PRO A 87 15.80 -2.69 5.65
C PRO A 87 15.86 -3.51 4.35
N GLU A 88 14.70 -3.86 3.79
CA GLU A 88 14.66 -4.44 2.45
C GLU A 88 15.11 -3.38 1.43
N VAL A 89 16.15 -3.72 0.65
CA VAL A 89 16.72 -2.83 -0.37
C VAL A 89 16.15 -3.24 -1.74
N PHE A 90 15.51 -2.30 -2.44
CA PHE A 90 14.91 -2.50 -3.77
C PHE A 90 15.78 -1.87 -4.87
N ASP A 91 17.08 -2.20 -4.93
CA ASP A 91 18.03 -1.59 -5.87
C ASP A 91 17.68 -1.82 -7.34
N GLU A 92 17.03 -2.94 -7.63
CA GLU A 92 16.55 -3.32 -8.98
C GLU A 92 15.50 -2.37 -9.57
N VAL A 93 14.72 -1.67 -8.75
CA VAL A 93 13.68 -0.75 -9.24
C VAL A 93 14.29 0.59 -9.61
N LYS A 94 14.25 0.99 -10.88
CA LYS A 94 14.72 2.32 -11.31
C LYS A 94 13.51 3.20 -11.63
N LEU A 95 13.37 4.31 -10.91
CA LEU A 95 12.41 5.34 -11.27
C LEU A 95 12.92 6.12 -12.49
N PRO A 96 12.03 6.53 -13.41
CA PRO A 96 12.41 7.40 -14.51
C PRO A 96 12.86 8.77 -13.98
N ASP A 97 13.66 9.48 -14.79
CA ASP A 97 13.94 10.89 -14.53
C ASP A 97 12.72 11.73 -14.98
N TYR A 98 11.79 11.93 -14.05
CA TYR A 98 10.58 12.69 -14.31
C TYR A 98 10.82 14.12 -14.80
N THR A 99 12.01 14.69 -14.59
CA THR A 99 12.32 16.05 -15.05
C THR A 99 12.73 16.11 -16.52
N GLN A 100 13.26 15.02 -17.08
CA GLN A 100 13.72 14.93 -18.47
C GLN A 100 12.67 14.29 -19.40
N GLU A 101 11.59 13.75 -18.84
CA GLU A 101 10.52 13.11 -19.62
C GLU A 101 9.57 14.13 -20.24
N ASN A 102 9.39 14.06 -21.56
CA ASN A 102 8.46 14.92 -22.32
C ASN A 102 6.97 14.59 -22.09
N LYS A 103 6.69 13.47 -21.41
CA LYS A 103 5.34 12.98 -21.10
C LYS A 103 5.10 13.09 -19.60
N VAL A 104 3.85 13.32 -19.20
CA VAL A 104 3.48 13.22 -17.79
C VAL A 104 3.34 11.75 -17.44
N ILE A 105 4.04 11.29 -16.41
CA ILE A 105 3.94 9.91 -15.92
C ILE A 105 3.01 9.90 -14.71
N VAL A 106 1.97 9.08 -14.77
CA VAL A 106 1.05 8.85 -13.66
C VAL A 106 1.22 7.42 -13.18
N ASP A 107 1.84 7.29 -12.01
CA ASP A 107 2.07 6.02 -11.35
C ASP A 107 0.96 5.77 -10.32
N VAL A 108 0.22 4.67 -10.49
CA VAL A 108 -0.86 4.27 -9.58
C VAL A 108 -0.39 3.05 -8.79
N VAL A 109 -0.08 3.24 -7.50
CA VAL A 109 0.35 2.16 -6.61
C VAL A 109 -0.88 1.51 -6.00
N THR A 110 -1.05 0.22 -6.23
CA THR A 110 -2.28 -0.54 -5.89
C THR A 110 -1.93 -1.85 -5.18
N LEU A 111 -2.92 -2.45 -4.49
CA LEU A 111 -2.83 -3.87 -4.13
C LEU A 111 -2.77 -4.71 -5.42
N ASP A 112 -3.87 -4.68 -6.17
CA ASP A 112 -4.01 -5.20 -7.52
C ASP A 112 -5.36 -4.71 -8.06
N SER A 113 -5.39 -3.89 -9.11
CA SER A 113 -6.63 -3.39 -9.72
C SER A 113 -7.50 -4.50 -10.31
N ALA A 114 -6.94 -5.67 -10.61
CA ALA A 114 -7.70 -6.79 -11.16
C ALA A 114 -8.54 -7.52 -10.10
N SER A 115 -8.21 -7.38 -8.82
CA SER A 115 -8.86 -8.11 -7.72
C SER A 115 -9.34 -7.21 -6.56
N CYS A 116 -8.88 -5.96 -6.48
CA CYS A 116 -9.27 -5.01 -5.43
C CYS A 116 -10.10 -3.86 -6.01
N ALA A 117 -11.40 -3.82 -5.71
CA ALA A 117 -12.34 -2.84 -6.29
C ALA A 117 -11.93 -1.37 -6.11
N PRO A 118 -11.48 -0.89 -4.92
CA PRO A 118 -10.97 0.48 -4.78
C PRO A 118 -9.74 0.76 -5.66
N CYS A 119 -8.86 -0.21 -5.86
CA CYS A 119 -7.72 -0.08 -6.75
C CYS A 119 -8.18 0.03 -8.21
N GLN A 120 -9.15 -0.79 -8.61
CA GLN A 120 -9.77 -0.73 -9.92
C GLN A 120 -10.34 0.65 -10.21
N TYR A 121 -11.17 1.18 -9.29
CA TYR A 121 -11.77 2.52 -9.44
C TYR A 121 -10.74 3.62 -9.59
N MET A 122 -9.62 3.55 -8.85
CA MET A 122 -8.55 4.53 -8.95
C MET A 122 -7.85 4.48 -10.32
N VAL A 123 -7.52 3.28 -10.81
CA VAL A 123 -6.92 3.08 -12.13
C VAL A 123 -7.88 3.56 -13.24
N ASP A 124 -9.15 3.20 -13.16
CA ASP A 124 -10.18 3.60 -14.11
C ASP A 124 -10.37 5.13 -14.14
N ALA A 125 -10.34 5.79 -12.97
CA ALA A 125 -10.43 7.26 -12.88
C ALA A 125 -9.24 7.96 -13.58
N VAL A 126 -8.01 7.47 -13.36
CA VAL A 126 -6.81 8.00 -14.02
C VAL A 126 -6.88 7.79 -15.53
N GLN A 127 -7.31 6.60 -15.99
CA GLN A 127 -7.50 6.33 -17.42
C GLN A 127 -8.54 7.27 -18.06
N GLN A 128 -9.65 7.51 -17.37
CA GLN A 128 -10.69 8.41 -17.85
C GLN A 128 -10.22 9.87 -17.94
N ALA A 129 -9.47 10.35 -16.94
CA ALA A 129 -8.89 11.69 -16.95
C ALA A 129 -7.86 11.86 -18.08
N ALA A 130 -6.94 10.89 -18.24
CA ALA A 130 -5.90 10.94 -19.27
C ALA A 130 -6.48 10.98 -20.70
N ARG A 131 -7.57 10.25 -20.98
CA ARG A 131 -8.24 10.28 -22.30
C ARG A 131 -8.83 11.63 -22.67
N LYS A 132 -9.14 12.48 -21.69
CA LYS A 132 -9.72 13.82 -21.91
C LYS A 132 -8.66 14.89 -22.12
N LEU A 133 -7.40 14.59 -21.82
CA LEU A 133 -6.30 15.53 -21.93
C LEU A 133 -5.68 15.51 -23.33
N PRO A 134 -5.32 16.68 -23.89
CA PRO A 134 -4.61 16.76 -25.17
C PRO A 134 -3.10 16.45 -25.05
N TYR A 135 -2.64 16.08 -23.86
CA TYR A 135 -1.22 15.86 -23.53
C TYR A 135 -0.86 14.38 -23.59
N GLN A 136 0.42 14.06 -23.81
CA GLN A 136 0.90 12.69 -23.71
C GLN A 136 1.04 12.30 -22.23
N VAL A 137 0.16 11.41 -21.78
CA VAL A 137 0.16 10.86 -20.43
C VAL A 137 0.48 9.37 -20.48
N VAL A 138 1.45 8.93 -19.68
CA VAL A 138 1.79 7.51 -19.51
C VAL A 138 1.27 7.05 -18.17
N ILE A 139 0.38 6.07 -18.16
CA ILE A 139 -0.19 5.50 -16.95
C ILE A 139 0.52 4.18 -16.66
N ARG A 140 0.99 4.00 -15.41
CA ARG A 140 1.62 2.77 -14.94
C ARG A 140 0.95 2.33 -13.66
N GLU A 141 0.48 1.09 -13.61
CA GLU A 141 0.05 0.49 -12.35
C GLU A 141 1.22 -0.26 -11.72
N HIS A 142 1.47 0.00 -10.44
CA HIS A 142 2.46 -0.72 -9.63
C HIS A 142 1.74 -1.55 -8.58
N LYS A 143 1.55 -2.84 -8.89
CA LYS A 143 0.88 -3.79 -8.00
C LYS A 143 1.83 -4.22 -6.91
N ILE A 144 1.53 -3.86 -5.67
CA ILE A 144 2.39 -4.21 -4.53
C ILE A 144 2.44 -5.73 -4.32
N THR A 145 1.48 -6.51 -4.85
CA THR A 145 1.56 -7.98 -4.88
C THR A 145 2.78 -8.53 -5.63
N THR A 146 3.52 -7.67 -6.33
CA THR A 146 4.78 -7.98 -6.99
C THR A 146 5.96 -7.29 -6.30
N ARG A 147 7.14 -7.91 -6.36
CA ARG A 147 8.38 -7.33 -5.82
C ARG A 147 8.73 -5.98 -6.47
N SER A 148 8.52 -5.86 -7.78
CA SER A 148 8.69 -4.60 -8.51
C SER A 148 7.75 -3.50 -8.00
N GLY A 149 6.48 -3.82 -7.75
CA GLY A 149 5.52 -2.86 -7.22
C GLY A 149 5.82 -2.42 -5.80
N LEU A 150 6.31 -3.31 -4.92
CA LEU A 150 6.83 -2.93 -3.61
C LEU A 150 8.01 -1.97 -3.70
N GLY A 151 8.95 -2.24 -4.60
CA GLY A 151 10.08 -1.34 -4.80
C GLY A 151 9.66 0.03 -5.34
N HIS A 152 8.65 0.10 -6.21
CA HIS A 152 8.07 1.38 -6.65
C HIS A 152 7.37 2.09 -5.49
N MET A 153 6.56 1.40 -4.69
CA MET A 153 5.92 1.96 -3.49
C MET A 153 6.96 2.58 -2.55
N ALA A 154 8.05 1.85 -2.27
CA ALA A 154 9.14 2.33 -1.43
C ALA A 154 9.86 3.54 -2.02
N LYS A 155 10.28 3.49 -3.30
CA LYS A 155 11.02 4.58 -3.95
C LYS A 155 10.19 5.82 -4.23
N LEU A 156 8.88 5.67 -4.44
CA LEU A 156 7.92 6.78 -4.59
C LEU A 156 7.49 7.38 -3.24
N GLY A 157 7.90 6.81 -2.11
CA GLY A 157 7.51 7.30 -0.77
C GLY A 157 6.02 7.09 -0.46
N VAL A 158 5.39 6.07 -1.04
CA VAL A 158 3.96 5.79 -0.87
C VAL A 158 3.72 5.05 0.44
N GLY A 159 2.97 5.66 1.36
CA GLY A 159 2.64 5.07 2.67
C GLY A 159 1.32 4.31 2.72
N GLN A 160 0.43 4.50 1.75
CA GLN A 160 -0.94 3.98 1.73
C GLN A 160 -1.31 3.56 0.31
N ILE A 161 -2.24 2.62 0.15
CA ILE A 161 -2.75 2.21 -1.17
C ILE A 161 -4.29 2.22 -1.18
N PRO A 162 -4.92 2.44 -2.34
CA PRO A 162 -4.29 2.82 -3.59
C PRO A 162 -3.84 4.31 -3.56
N THR A 163 -2.77 4.66 -4.27
CA THR A 163 -2.21 6.02 -4.31
C THR A 163 -1.84 6.41 -5.73
N ILE A 164 -2.15 7.66 -6.11
CA ILE A 164 -1.74 8.26 -7.37
C ILE A 164 -0.52 9.16 -7.14
N CYS A 165 0.53 8.90 -7.89
CA CYS A 165 1.69 9.78 -8.04
C CYS A 165 1.70 10.39 -9.44
N ILE A 166 2.05 11.67 -9.55
CA ILE A 166 2.20 12.37 -10.84
C ILE A 166 3.63 12.90 -10.91
N ASP A 167 4.38 12.45 -11.91
CA ASP A 167 5.81 12.72 -12.09
C ASP A 167 6.63 12.47 -10.81
N GLY A 168 6.40 11.31 -10.18
CA GLY A 168 7.10 10.89 -8.97
C GLY A 168 6.60 11.52 -7.67
N GLU A 169 5.69 12.49 -7.72
CA GLU A 169 5.12 13.13 -6.52
C GLU A 169 3.81 12.47 -6.10
N VAL A 170 3.71 12.04 -4.84
CA VAL A 170 2.44 11.57 -4.25
C VAL A 170 1.41 12.70 -4.25
N LYS A 171 0.30 12.53 -4.99
CA LYS A 171 -0.77 13.54 -5.08
C LYS A 171 -2.04 13.13 -4.35
N PHE A 172 -2.46 11.88 -4.48
CA PHE A 172 -3.74 11.43 -3.93
C PHE A 172 -3.56 10.12 -3.13
N PRO A 173 -3.15 10.22 -1.85
CA PRO A 173 -2.94 9.05 -1.00
C PRO A 173 -4.27 8.51 -0.47
N SER A 174 -4.63 7.29 -0.88
CA SER A 174 -5.86 6.60 -0.42
C SER A 174 -7.17 7.36 -0.68
N ILE A 175 -7.18 8.30 -1.63
CA ILE A 175 -8.36 9.09 -2.01
C ILE A 175 -8.47 9.07 -3.53
N ILE A 176 -9.64 8.71 -4.05
CA ILE A 176 -9.94 8.80 -5.49
C ILE A 176 -10.56 10.17 -5.74
N PRO A 177 -9.91 11.10 -6.46
CA PRO A 177 -10.48 12.41 -6.76
C PRO A 177 -11.58 12.30 -7.81
N ASP A 178 -12.37 13.35 -7.97
CA ASP A 178 -13.21 13.49 -9.16
C ASP A 178 -12.37 13.71 -10.42
N ILE A 179 -12.98 13.49 -11.58
CA ILE A 179 -12.29 13.52 -12.87
C ILE A 179 -11.71 14.91 -13.19
N ASN A 180 -12.37 15.99 -12.81
CA ASN A 180 -11.86 17.34 -13.10
C ASN A 180 -10.62 17.64 -12.25
N THR A 181 -10.65 17.29 -10.97
CA THR A 181 -9.48 17.41 -10.08
C THR A 181 -8.27 16.62 -10.61
N LEU A 182 -8.49 15.42 -11.18
CA LEU A 182 -7.42 14.64 -11.82
C LEU A 182 -6.88 15.31 -13.09
N ILE A 183 -7.77 15.82 -13.95
CA ILE A 183 -7.41 16.54 -15.18
C ILE A 183 -6.53 17.75 -14.84
N ASP A 184 -6.97 18.58 -13.89
CA ASP A 184 -6.25 19.80 -13.49
C ASP A 184 -4.86 19.47 -12.93
N ALA A 185 -4.75 18.42 -12.11
CA ALA A 185 -3.47 18.01 -11.53
C ALA A 185 -2.47 17.50 -12.60
N ILE A 186 -2.95 16.74 -13.58
CA ILE A 186 -2.10 16.23 -14.69
C ILE A 186 -1.76 17.38 -15.65
N GLU A 187 -2.71 18.26 -15.95
CA GLU A 187 -2.49 19.41 -16.83
C GLU A 187 -1.48 20.41 -16.25
N ALA A 188 -1.53 20.68 -14.94
CA ALA A 188 -0.55 21.51 -14.27
C ALA A 188 0.87 21.00 -14.49
N LYS A 189 1.11 19.69 -14.28
CA LYS A 189 2.41 19.07 -14.55
C LYS A 189 2.78 19.08 -16.03
N ALA A 190 1.82 18.91 -16.93
CA ALA A 190 2.07 18.99 -18.36
C ALA A 190 2.51 20.39 -18.81
N LYS A 191 1.98 21.45 -18.19
CA LYS A 191 2.37 22.85 -18.44
C LYS A 191 3.77 23.14 -17.91
N ASP A 192 4.07 22.73 -16.67
CA ASP A 192 5.40 22.89 -16.05
C ASP A 192 6.52 22.30 -16.92
N LYS A 193 6.25 21.20 -17.64
CA LYS A 193 7.21 20.56 -18.56
C LYS A 193 7.38 21.28 -19.90
N LYS A 194 6.40 22.06 -20.34
CA LYS A 194 6.48 22.84 -21.60
C LYS A 194 7.16 24.19 -21.42
N GLU A 195 7.18 24.70 -20.19
CA GLU A 195 7.81 25.98 -19.84
C GLU A 195 9.30 25.86 -19.48
N LYS A 196 9.83 24.63 -19.44
CA LYS A 196 11.26 24.30 -19.28
C LYS A 196 11.91 23.98 -20.61
#